data_AF-A0A645G2W4-F1
#
_entry.id   AF-A0A645G2W4-F1
#
_cell.length_a   1.000
_cell.length_b   1.000
_cell.length_c   1.000
_cell.angle_alpha   90.00
_cell.angle_beta   90.00
_cell.angle_gamma   90.00
#
_symmetry.space_group_name_H-M   'P 1'
#
loop_
_entity.id
_entity.type
_entity.pdbx_description
1 polymer ?
#
loop_
_entity_poly.entity_id
_entity_poly.type
_entity_poly.pdbx_seq_one_letter_code
_entity_poly.pdbx_strand_id
1 'polypeptide(L)'
;MQRAIDETDRRREKQETHNLKHGIVPQTIKKQVRELIKLTKVSEENTSINYSVKEIKKQSEKELSKLAKELEKNMAIAAKELDFERAAEYRDRLIIVKGELGQKLLPKSNRRK
;
A
#
# COMPACT_ATOMS: atom_id res chain seq x y z
N MET A 1 -5.63 -14.11 27.25
CA MET A 1 -4.48 -14.24 26.33
C MET A 1 -3.92 -15.65 26.31
N GLN A 2 -3.58 -16.25 27.46
CA GLN A 2 -2.93 -17.57 27.54
C GLN A 2 -3.58 -18.65 26.65
N ARG A 3 -4.90 -18.87 26.79
CA ARG A 3 -5.64 -19.84 25.98
C ARG A 3 -5.48 -19.70 24.46
N ALA A 4 -5.37 -18.47 23.95
CA ALA A 4 -5.23 -18.23 22.51
C ALA A 4 -3.81 -18.57 22.01
N ILE A 5 -2.81 -18.36 22.88
CA ILE A 5 -1.42 -18.73 22.63
C ILE A 5 -1.31 -20.25 22.63
N ASP A 6 -1.81 -20.91 23.68
CA ASP A 6 -1.78 -22.37 23.81
C ASP A 6 -2.46 -23.08 22.63
N GLU A 7 -3.61 -22.56 22.16
CA GLU A 7 -4.30 -23.12 20.99
C GLU A 7 -3.53 -22.88 19.68
N THR A 8 -2.77 -21.78 19.59
CA THR A 8 -1.90 -21.50 18.44
C THR A 8 -0.74 -22.50 18.40
N ASP A 9 -0.13 -22.75 19.55
CA ASP A 9 1.00 -23.68 19.67
C ASP A 9 0.56 -25.12 19.40
N ARG A 10 -0.59 -25.54 19.95
CA ARG A 10 -1.19 -26.86 19.64
C ARG A 10 -1.43 -27.06 18.14
N ARG A 11 -1.90 -26.03 17.43
CA ARG A 11 -2.12 -26.11 15.97
C ARG A 11 -0.81 -26.16 15.20
N ARG A 12 0.19 -25.39 15.63
CA ARG A 12 1.51 -25.34 14.99
C ARG A 12 2.20 -26.70 15.09
N GLU A 13 2.21 -27.31 16.26
CA GLU A 13 2.79 -28.64 16.46
C GLU A 13 2.14 -29.70 15.54
N LYS A 14 0.81 -29.69 15.42
CA LYS A 14 0.09 -30.58 14.49
C LYS A 14 0.45 -30.32 13.03
N GLN A 15 0.66 -29.07 12.64
CA GLN A 15 1.05 -28.71 11.28
C GLN A 15 2.50 -29.12 10.97
N GLU A 16 3.42 -28.90 11.90
CA GLU A 16 4.83 -29.27 11.75
C GLU A 16 5.00 -30.78 11.67
N THR A 17 4.34 -31.53 12.57
CA THR A 17 4.36 -32.99 12.54
C THR A 17 3.78 -33.56 11.24
N HIS A 18 2.69 -32.99 10.72
CA HIS A 18 2.15 -33.35 9.41
C HIS A 18 3.13 -33.01 8.28
N ASN A 19 3.70 -31.81 8.28
CA ASN A 19 4.64 -31.37 7.25
C ASN A 19 5.89 -32.25 7.21
N LEU A 20 6.44 -32.62 8.37
CA LEU A 20 7.58 -33.54 8.48
C LEU A 20 7.23 -34.93 7.95
N LYS A 21 6.07 -35.49 8.34
CA LYS A 21 5.60 -36.80 7.86
C LYS A 21 5.39 -36.86 6.35
N HIS A 22 5.00 -35.74 5.74
CA HIS A 22 4.69 -35.65 4.31
C HIS A 22 5.77 -34.95 3.47
N GLY A 23 6.90 -34.57 4.05
CA GLY A 23 7.97 -33.84 3.36
C GLY A 23 7.54 -32.47 2.80
N ILE A 24 6.53 -31.82 3.40
CA ILE A 24 5.99 -30.54 2.93
C ILE A 24 6.86 -29.40 3.47
N VAL A 25 7.43 -28.61 2.56
CA VAL A 25 8.10 -27.35 2.92
C VAL A 25 7.08 -26.21 2.89
N PRO A 26 6.81 -25.52 4.01
CA PRO A 26 5.89 -24.39 4.04
C PRO A 26 6.36 -23.26 3.10
N GLN A 27 5.50 -22.83 2.19
CA GLN A 27 5.77 -21.73 1.26
C GLN A 27 4.66 -20.69 1.31
N THR A 28 5.00 -19.42 1.09
CA THR A 28 4.00 -18.35 0.98
C THR A 28 3.18 -18.54 -0.30
N ILE A 29 1.85 -18.52 -0.16
CA ILE A 29 0.95 -18.60 -1.31
C ILE A 29 1.15 -17.37 -2.20
N LYS A 30 1.60 -17.59 -3.44
CA LYS A 30 1.68 -16.56 -4.48
C LYS A 30 0.44 -16.68 -5.38
N LYS A 31 -0.61 -15.91 -5.10
CA LYS A 31 -1.80 -15.85 -5.98
C LYS A 31 -1.58 -14.77 -7.04
N GLN A 32 -1.83 -15.10 -8.31
CA GLN A 32 -1.90 -14.10 -9.36
C GLN A 32 -3.10 -13.17 -9.08
N VAL A 33 -2.86 -11.86 -9.15
CA VAL A 33 -3.94 -10.88 -9.13
C VAL A 33 -4.71 -11.08 -10.42
N ARG A 34 -5.93 -11.64 -10.33
CA ARG A 34 -6.82 -11.73 -11.49
C ARG A 34 -7.11 -10.29 -11.93
N GLU A 35 -6.89 -9.98 -13.21
CA GLU A 35 -7.31 -8.70 -13.77
C GLU A 35 -8.84 -8.59 -13.55
N LEU A 36 -9.24 -7.72 -12.63
CA LEU A 36 -10.63 -7.32 -12.50
C LEU A 36 -11.05 -6.76 -13.86
N ILE A 37 -12.17 -7.27 -14.37
CA ILE A 37 -12.67 -7.05 -15.73
C ILE A 37 -12.55 -5.57 -16.11
N LYS A 38 -11.98 -5.33 -17.30
CA LYS A 38 -11.55 -4.08 -17.97
C LYS A 38 -12.48 -2.84 -17.92
N LEU A 39 -13.60 -2.86 -17.21
CA LEU A 39 -14.51 -1.73 -17.11
C LEU A 39 -13.85 -0.49 -16.45
N THR A 40 -12.85 -0.70 -15.59
CA THR A 40 -12.09 0.40 -14.95
C THR A 40 -10.98 1.00 -15.82
N LYS A 41 -10.36 0.22 -16.74
CA LYS A 41 -9.24 0.69 -17.57
C LYS A 41 -9.63 1.84 -18.52
N VAL A 42 -10.88 1.89 -18.97
CA VAL A 42 -11.37 2.96 -19.86
C VAL A 42 -11.47 4.32 -19.15
N SER A 43 -11.61 4.33 -17.82
CA SER A 43 -11.63 5.56 -17.01
C SER A 43 -10.23 6.14 -16.81
N GLU A 44 -9.21 5.27 -16.71
CA GLU A 44 -7.82 5.68 -16.46
C GLU A 44 -7.16 6.34 -17.68
N GLU A 45 -7.50 5.91 -18.91
CA GLU A 45 -6.88 6.44 -20.14
C GLU A 45 -7.26 7.90 -20.46
N ASN A 46 -8.36 8.43 -19.92
CA ASN A 46 -8.86 9.78 -20.24
C ASN A 46 -8.47 10.87 -19.23
N THR A 47 -7.79 10.52 -18.15
CA THR A 47 -7.53 11.45 -17.03
C THR A 47 -6.02 11.69 -16.88
N SER A 48 -5.37 12.14 -17.95
CA SER A 48 -4.03 12.74 -17.84
C SER A 48 -4.14 14.10 -17.15
N ILE A 49 -4.33 14.10 -15.84
CA ILE A 49 -4.25 15.33 -15.04
C ILE A 49 -2.78 15.77 -15.05
N ASN A 50 -2.50 16.82 -15.81
CA ASN A 50 -1.22 17.51 -15.81
C ASN A 50 -1.03 18.20 -14.44
N TYR A 51 -0.62 17.45 -13.43
CA TYR A 51 -0.07 18.03 -12.22
C TYR A 51 1.30 18.61 -12.57
N SER A 52 1.39 19.93 -12.61
CA SER A 52 2.54 20.75 -13.05
C SER A 52 3.85 20.37 -12.34
N VAL A 53 4.57 19.38 -12.87
CA VAL A 53 5.88 18.90 -12.38
C VAL A 53 6.92 20.03 -12.29
N LYS A 54 6.76 21.11 -13.08
CA LYS A 54 7.68 22.25 -13.11
C LYS A 54 7.71 23.10 -11.84
N GLU A 55 6.63 23.16 -11.06
CA GLU A 55 6.58 23.98 -9.83
C GLU A 55 7.21 23.26 -8.62
N ILE A 56 7.15 21.93 -8.62
CA ILE A 56 7.62 21.09 -7.52
C ILE A 56 9.15 21.03 -7.47
N LYS A 57 9.82 21.08 -8.63
CA LYS A 57 11.29 20.97 -8.76
C LYS A 57 12.10 22.13 -8.16
N LYS A 58 11.47 23.26 -7.82
CA LYS A 58 12.15 24.43 -7.22
C LYS A 58 12.09 24.48 -5.70
N GLN A 59 11.35 23.57 -5.05
CA GLN A 59 11.19 23.57 -3.60
C GLN A 59 12.30 22.75 -2.92
N SER A 60 12.65 23.17 -1.70
CA SER A 60 13.63 22.45 -0.89
C SER A 60 13.08 21.09 -0.44
N GLU A 61 13.96 20.11 -0.22
CA GLU A 61 13.59 18.76 0.26
C GLU A 61 12.73 18.80 1.54
N LYS A 62 12.97 19.82 2.40
CA LYS A 62 12.18 20.05 3.62
C LYS A 62 10.76 20.52 3.33
N GLU A 63 10.55 21.34 2.33
CA GLU A 63 9.22 21.82 1.91
C GLU A 63 8.43 20.69 1.25
N LEU A 64 9.07 19.90 0.39
CA LEU A 64 8.46 18.73 -0.22
C LEU A 64 8.01 17.70 0.82
N SER A 65 8.82 17.47 1.87
CA SER A 65 8.46 16.58 2.98
C SER A 65 7.26 17.09 3.78
N LYS A 66 7.17 18.41 4.01
CA LYS A 66 6.01 19.03 4.67
C LYS A 66 4.75 18.90 3.81
N LEU A 67 4.86 19.22 2.52
CA LEU A 67 3.76 19.11 1.56
C LEU A 67 3.26 17.66 1.45
N ALA A 68 4.16 16.68 1.40
CA ALA A 68 3.79 15.27 1.39
C ALA A 68 2.99 14.85 2.64
N LYS A 69 3.38 15.34 3.83
CA LYS A 69 2.63 15.06 5.08
C LYS A 69 1.24 15.69 5.06
N GLU A 70 1.13 16.90 4.53
CA GLU A 70 -0.15 17.60 4.41
C GLU A 70 -1.09 16.90 3.44
N LEU A 71 -0.59 16.52 2.26
CA LEU A 71 -1.34 15.73 1.28
C LEU A 71 -1.79 14.38 1.86
N GLU A 72 -0.94 13.69 2.62
CA GLU A 72 -1.28 12.42 3.27
C GLU A 72 -2.38 12.60 4.32
N LYS A 73 -2.35 13.70 5.09
CA LYS A 73 -3.41 14.05 6.05
C LYS A 73 -4.73 14.36 5.33
N ASN A 74 -4.69 15.17 4.27
CA ASN A 74 -5.89 15.56 3.52
C ASN A 74 -6.52 14.37 2.79
N MET A 75 -5.70 13.47 2.24
CA MET A 75 -6.16 12.19 1.68
C MET A 75 -6.87 11.34 2.74
N ALA A 76 -6.34 11.25 3.96
CA ALA A 76 -6.95 10.47 5.03
C ALA A 76 -8.28 11.07 5.52
N ILE A 77 -8.38 12.40 5.56
CA ILE A 77 -9.62 13.11 5.90
C ILE A 77 -10.68 12.86 4.81
N ALA A 78 -10.34 13.08 3.54
CA ALA A 78 -11.26 12.85 2.42
C ALA A 78 -11.76 11.39 2.38
N ALA A 79 -10.87 10.42 2.61
CA ALA A 79 -11.25 9.01 2.72
C ALA A 79 -12.18 8.72 3.90
N LYS A 80 -12.00 9.40 5.03
CA LYS A 80 -12.89 9.29 6.21
C LYS A 80 -14.26 9.90 5.94
N GLU A 81 -14.32 10.95 5.14
CA GLU A 81 -15.55 11.62 4.70
C GLU A 81 -16.22 10.92 3.50
N LEU A 82 -15.67 9.80 3.03
CA LEU A 82 -16.14 9.02 1.88
C LEU A 82 -16.04 9.76 0.53
N ASP A 83 -15.25 10.84 0.46
CA ASP A 83 -14.94 11.57 -0.78
C ASP A 83 -13.72 10.94 -1.47
N PHE A 84 -13.98 9.86 -2.22
CA PHE A 84 -12.92 9.08 -2.86
C PHE A 84 -12.30 9.77 -4.07
N GLU A 85 -13.03 10.66 -4.73
CA GLU A 85 -12.53 11.43 -5.88
C GLU A 85 -11.43 12.40 -5.40
N ARG A 86 -11.70 13.18 -4.35
CA ARG A 86 -10.68 14.04 -3.76
C ARG A 86 -9.52 13.26 -3.14
N ALA A 87 -9.80 12.13 -2.50
CA ALA A 87 -8.74 11.27 -1.97
C ALA A 87 -7.82 10.73 -3.09
N ALA A 88 -8.37 10.39 -4.25
CA ALA A 88 -7.61 9.96 -5.42
C ALA A 88 -6.73 11.09 -5.96
N GLU A 89 -7.24 12.32 -6.07
CA GLU A 89 -6.42 13.47 -6.46
C GLU A 89 -5.25 13.71 -5.50
N TYR A 90 -5.48 13.66 -4.19
CA TYR A 90 -4.42 13.83 -3.19
C TYR A 90 -3.38 12.72 -3.28
N ARG A 91 -3.81 11.47 -3.53
CA ARG A 91 -2.91 10.33 -3.75
C ARG A 91 -2.00 10.57 -4.96
N ASP A 92 -2.57 11.02 -6.07
CA ASP A 92 -1.81 11.19 -7.31
C ASP A 92 -0.78 12.33 -7.18
N ARG A 93 -1.16 13.43 -6.53
CA ARG A 93 -0.21 14.50 -6.14
C ARG A 93 0.87 14.00 -5.18
N LEU A 94 0.52 13.18 -4.20
CA LEU A 94 1.46 12.62 -3.23
C LEU A 94 2.48 11.69 -3.88
N ILE A 95 2.08 10.91 -4.89
CA ILE A 95 2.96 10.03 -5.67
C ILE A 95 4.05 10.86 -6.38
N ILE A 96 3.67 11.97 -6.98
CA ILE A 96 4.61 12.88 -7.68
C ILE A 96 5.60 13.47 -6.67
N VAL A 97 5.11 14.04 -5.56
CA VAL A 97 5.96 14.66 -4.54
C VAL A 97 6.91 13.65 -3.89
N LYS A 98 6.44 12.43 -3.58
CA LYS A 98 7.30 11.35 -3.03
C LYS A 98 8.29 10.81 -4.06
N GLY A 99 7.92 10.80 -5.34
CA GLY A 99 8.80 10.46 -6.46
C GLY A 99 9.97 11.43 -6.61
N GLU A 100 9.71 12.74 -6.53
CA GLU A 100 10.75 13.78 -6.56
C GLU A 100 11.66 13.71 -5.31
N LEU A 101 11.13 13.28 -4.16
CA LEU A 101 11.91 12.98 -2.93
C LEU A 101 12.75 11.68 -3.03
N GLY A 102 12.69 10.94 -4.15
CA GLY A 102 13.40 9.66 -4.32
C GLY A 102 12.90 8.54 -3.42
N GLN A 103 11.75 8.71 -2.75
CA GLN A 103 11.17 7.68 -1.89
C GLN A 103 10.49 6.63 -2.76
N LYS A 104 11.03 5.40 -2.80
CA LYS A 104 10.33 4.27 -3.42
C LYS A 104 9.00 4.06 -2.70
N LEU A 105 7.90 4.15 -3.43
CA LEU A 105 6.55 3.77 -3.00
C LEU A 105 6.47 2.24 -2.83
N LEU A 106 7.28 1.69 -1.94
CA LEU A 106 7.15 0.29 -1.56
C LEU A 106 6.00 0.18 -0.56
N PRO A 107 5.08 -0.78 -0.73
CA PRO A 107 4.13 -1.09 0.33
C PRO A 107 4.96 -1.39 1.58
N LYS A 108 4.64 -0.73 2.70
CA LYS A 108 5.32 -1.00 3.98
C LYS A 108 5.21 -2.50 4.23
N SER A 109 6.32 -3.21 4.04
CA SER A 109 6.44 -4.60 4.43
C SER A 109 6.07 -4.63 5.91
N ASN A 110 4.97 -5.28 6.25
CA ASN A 110 4.62 -5.56 7.63
C ASN A 110 5.78 -6.36 8.22
N ARG A 111 6.74 -5.67 8.85
CA ARG A 111 7.75 -6.29 9.71
C ARG A 111 7.00 -6.65 11.00
N ARG A 112 6.25 -7.74 10.95
CA ARG A 112 5.83 -8.41 12.17
C ARG A 112 7.10 -9.04 12.74
N LYS A 113 7.58 -8.48 13.85
CA LYS A 113 8.47 -9.19 14.78
C LYS A 113 7.67 -10.30 15.46
#